data_AF-A0A933I488-F1
#
_entry.id   AF-A0A933I488-F1
#
_cell.length_a   1.000
_cell.length_b   1.000
_cell.length_c   1.000
_cell.angle_alpha   90.00
_cell.angle_beta   90.00
_cell.angle_gamma   90.00
#
_symmetry.space_group_name_H-M   'P 1'
#
loop_
_entity.id
_entity.type
_entity.pdbx_description
1 polymer ?
#
loop_
_entity_poly.entity_id
_entity_poly.type
_entity_poly.pdbx_seq_one_letter_code
_entity_poly.pdbx_strand_id
1 'polypeptide(L)' 'MIAGAEFAAANKFLGGMGELSNTAGKLYALDLAGSFAGAFLTAIFFVPLLGIQNALLFVALLKLSSLVLFFSIKEGI' A
#
# COMPACT_ATOMS: atom_id res chain seq x y z
N MET A 1 -13.35 5.95 0.31
CA MET A 1 -13.94 4.70 -0.22
C MET A 1 -14.65 4.87 -1.58
N ILE A 2 -14.99 6.10 -2.03
CA ILE A 2 -15.59 6.33 -3.37
C ILE A 2 -14.54 6.67 -4.44
N ALA A 3 -13.61 7.59 -4.13
CA ALA A 3 -12.54 7.99 -5.05
C ALA A 3 -11.70 6.80 -5.56
N GLY A 4 -11.40 5.84 -4.70
CA GLY A 4 -10.60 4.67 -5.06
C GLY A 4 -11.25 3.74 -6.08
N ALA A 5 -12.56 3.50 -5.92
CA ALA A 5 -13.35 2.76 -6.91
C ALA A 5 -13.47 3.53 -8.22
N GLU A 6 -13.53 4.87 -8.16
CA GLU A 6 -13.53 5.76 -9.32
C GLU A 6 -12.23 5.65 -10.12
N PHE A 7 -11.06 5.66 -9.46
CA PHE A 7 -9.76 5.47 -10.12
C PHE A 7 -9.61 4.08 -10.74
N ALA A 8 -10.02 3.02 -10.04
CA ALA A 8 -9.98 1.66 -10.57
C ALA A 8 -10.96 1.48 -11.76
N ALA A 9 -12.17 2.04 -11.68
CA ALA A 9 -13.16 1.99 -12.75
C ALA A 9 -12.73 2.83 -13.96
N ALA A 10 -12.24 4.05 -13.74
CA ALA A 10 -11.74 4.93 -14.80
C ALA A 10 -10.58 4.26 -15.55
N ASN A 11 -9.66 3.62 -14.85
CA ASN A 11 -8.54 2.92 -15.47
C ASN A 11 -9.02 1.73 -16.33
N LYS A 12 -10.04 0.99 -15.86
CA LYS A 12 -10.66 -0.13 -16.60
C LYS A 12 -11.43 0.35 -17.84
N PHE A 13 -12.12 1.49 -17.77
CA PHE A 13 -12.92 2.04 -18.87
C PHE A 13 -12.07 2.80 -19.91
N LEU A 14 -10.97 3.44 -19.52
CA LEU A 14 -10.01 4.10 -20.42
C LEU A 14 -9.03 3.12 -21.12
N GLY A 15 -9.33 1.81 -21.07
CA GLY A 15 -8.48 0.67 -21.48
C GLY A 15 -8.05 0.56 -22.95
N GLY A 16 -7.91 1.67 -23.68
CA GLY A 16 -7.19 1.72 -24.95
C GLY A 16 -5.67 1.48 -24.83
N MET A 17 -5.12 1.50 -23.60
CA MET A 17 -3.71 1.18 -23.27
C MET A 17 -3.66 -0.08 -22.38
N GLY A 18 -4.09 -1.23 -22.92
CA GLY A 18 -4.51 -2.41 -22.17
C GLY A 18 -3.52 -3.01 -21.15
N GLU A 19 -2.20 -2.94 -21.38
CA GLU A 19 -1.21 -3.53 -20.47
C GLU A 19 -0.92 -2.67 -19.23
N LEU A 20 -0.88 -1.34 -19.42
CA LEU A 20 -0.58 -0.39 -18.34
C LEU A 20 -1.75 -0.26 -17.36
N SER A 21 -2.98 -0.25 -17.87
CA SER A 21 -4.21 -0.22 -17.06
C SER A 21 -4.36 -1.46 -16.18
N ASN A 22 -4.10 -2.66 -16.71
CA ASN A 22 -4.20 -3.91 -15.94
C ASN A 22 -3.17 -3.97 -14.81
N THR A 23 -1.94 -3.52 -15.08
CA THR A 23 -0.86 -3.50 -14.09
C THR A 23 -1.15 -2.50 -12.97
N ALA A 24 -1.55 -1.28 -13.34
CA ALA A 24 -1.92 -0.24 -12.38
C ALA A 24 -3.16 -0.62 -11.54
N GLY A 25 -4.17 -1.25 -12.14
CA GLY A 25 -5.35 -1.74 -11.42
C GLY A 25 -5.03 -2.84 -10.40
N LYS A 26 -4.16 -3.79 -10.75
CA LYS A 26 -3.69 -4.83 -9.81
C LYS A 26 -2.87 -4.24 -8.67
N LEU A 27 -1.96 -3.31 -8.98
CA LEU A 27 -1.13 -2.65 -7.97
C LEU A 27 -1.99 -1.84 -6.99
N TYR A 28 -3.01 -1.15 -7.51
CA TYR A 28 -3.99 -0.43 -6.70
C TYR A 28 -4.84 -1.35 -5.80
N ALA A 29 -5.31 -2.48 -6.33
CA ALA A 29 -6.06 -3.45 -5.55
C ALA A 29 -5.21 -4.05 -4.41
N LEU A 30 -3.92 -4.31 -4.66
CA LEU A 30 -2.98 -4.77 -3.64
C LEU A 30 -2.71 -3.70 -2.57
N ASP A 31 -2.57 -2.43 -2.96
CA ASP A 31 -2.41 -1.31 -2.03
C ASP A 31 -3.62 -1.18 -1.09
N LEU A 32 -4.84 -1.25 -1.65
CA LEU A 32 -6.07 -1.15 -0.87
C LEU A 32 -6.24 -2.33 0.09
N ALA A 33 -5.99 -3.55 -0.40
CA ALA A 33 -6.06 -4.76 0.42
C ALA A 33 -5.02 -4.74 1.55
N GLY A 34 -3.79 -4.33 1.25
CA GLY A 34 -2.71 -4.19 2.23
C GLY A 34 -3.01 -3.10 3.27
N SER A 35 -3.50 -1.94 2.83
CA SER A 35 -3.88 -0.84 3.72
C SER A 35 -5.04 -1.20 4.64
N PHE A 36 -6.05 -1.92 4.14
CA PHE A 36 -7.16 -2.40 4.96
C PHE A 36 -6.68 -3.41 6.02
N ALA A 37 -5.93 -4.44 5.61
CA ALA A 37 -5.42 -5.46 6.51
C ALA A 37 -4.47 -4.85 7.55
N GLY A 38 -3.57 -3.96 7.14
CA GLY A 38 -2.63 -3.27 8.01
C GLY A 38 -3.33 -2.37 9.02
N ALA A 39 -4.32 -1.57 8.59
CA ALA A 39 -5.11 -0.74 9.50
C ALA A 39 -5.90 -1.58 10.51
N PHE A 40 -6.50 -2.68 10.05
CA PHE A 40 -7.26 -3.60 10.90
C PHE A 40 -6.37 -4.27 11.97
N LEU A 41 -5.23 -4.82 11.57
CA LEU A 41 -4.27 -5.42 12.52
C LEU A 41 -3.73 -4.37 13.50
N THR A 42 -3.43 -3.16 13.01
CA THR A 42 -2.89 -2.09 13.84
C THR A 42 -3.89 -1.66 14.91
N ALA A 43 -5.16 -1.49 14.53
CA ALA A 43 -6.21 -1.06 15.45
C ALA A 43 -6.56 -2.12 16.51
N ILE A 44 -6.61 -3.40 16.13
CA ILE A 44 -7.04 -4.48 17.04
C ILE A 44 -5.90 -5.05 17.87
N PHE A 45 -4.68 -5.11 17.34
CA PHE A 45 -3.55 -5.75 18.01
C PHE A 45 -2.48 -4.73 18.41
N PHE A 46 -1.90 -3.99 17.47
CA PHE A 46 -0.72 -3.17 17.78
C PHE A 46 -1.02 -2.04 18.76
N VAL A 47 -2.12 -1.31 18.58
CA VAL A 47 -2.47 -0.21 19.48
C VAL A 47 -2.75 -0.69 20.91
N PRO A 48 -3.58 -1.72 21.16
CA PRO A 48 -3.83 -2.19 22.53
C PRO A 48 -2.67 -2.98 23.15
N LEU A 49 -1.86 -3.73 22.37
CA LEU A 49 -0.73 -4.50 22.92
C LEU A 49 0.54 -3.67 23.13
N LEU A 50 0.85 -2.76 22.22
CA LEU A 50 2.11 -2.00 22.23
C LEU A 50 1.91 -0.54 22.64
N GLY A 51 0.68 -0.02 22.60
CA GLY A 51 0.40 1.41 22.75
C GLY A 51 0.66 2.20 21.46
N ILE A 52 0.09 3.40 21.38
CA ILE A 52 0.13 4.24 20.17
C ILE A 52 1.58 4.62 19.79
N GLN A 53 2.42 4.94 20.76
CA GLN A 53 3.81 5.38 20.50
C GLN A 53 4.66 4.27 19.86
N ASN A 54 4.55 3.04 20.37
CA ASN A 54 5.30 1.90 19.83
C ASN A 54 4.75 1.46 18.47
N ALA A 55 3.44 1.55 18.24
CA ALA A 55 2.86 1.32 16.92
C ALA A 55 3.40 2.32 15.88
N LEU A 56 3.56 3.60 16.24
CA LEU A 56 4.17 4.62 15.38
C LEU A 56 5.64 4.33 15.08
N LEU A 57 6.43 3.91 16.09
CA LEU A 57 7.81 3.48 15.88
C LEU A 57 7.90 2.26 14.95
N PHE A 58 6.98 1.31 15.09
CA PHE A 58 6.89 0.14 14.21
C PHE A 58 6.63 0.54 12.75
N VAL A 59 5.71 1.48 12.52
CA VAL A 59 5.46 2.04 11.18
C VAL A 59 6.69 2.77 10.64
N ALA A 60 7.41 3.51 11.48
CA ALA A 60 8.65 4.19 11.07
C ALA A 60 9.73 3.19 10.62
N LEU A 61 9.90 2.09 11.36
CA LEU A 61 10.80 0.99 10.96
C LEU A 61 10.38 0.36 9.65
N LEU A 62 9.09 0.07 9.45
CA LEU A 62 8.56 -0.46 8.18
C LEU A 62 8.87 0.46 6.99
N LYS A 63 8.76 1.78 7.18
CA LYS A 63 9.13 2.77 6.15
C LYS A 63 10.63 2.79 5.88
N LEU A 64 11.48 2.64 6.89
CA LEU A 64 12.93 2.50 6.70
C LEU A 64 13.28 1.24 5.89
N SER A 65 12.63 0.10 6.14
CA SER A 65 12.83 -1.12 5.37
C SER A 65 12.47 -0.91 3.89
N SER A 66 11.39 -0.18 3.61
CA SER A 66 10.99 0.17 2.25
C SER A 66 12.01 1.08 1.57
N LEU A 67 12.62 2.01 2.31
CA LEU A 67 13.67 2.88 1.83
C LEU A 67 14.94 2.09 1.48
N VAL A 68 15.34 1.14 2.32
CA VAL A 68 16.48 0.23 2.03
C VAL A 68 16.22 -0.59 0.77
N LEU A 69 15.02 -1.15 0.63
CA LEU A 69 14.62 -1.87 -0.59
C LEU A 69 14.70 -1.00 -1.84
N PHE A 70 14.22 0.24 -1.74
CA PHE A 70 14.28 1.20 -2.85
C PHE A 70 15.72 1.52 -3.26
N PHE A 71 16.61 1.74 -2.30
CA PHE A 71 18.04 1.97 -2.57
C PHE A 71 18.71 0.72 -3.17
N SER A 72 18.41 -0.47 -2.64
CA SER A 72 18.98 -1.73 -3.12
C SER A 72 18.54 -2.07 -4.55
N ILE A 73 17.28 -1.77 -4.91
CA ILE A 73 16.79 -1.90 -6.28
C ILE A 73 17.45 -0.86 -7.20
N LYS A 74 17.65 0.37 -6.71
CA LYS A 74 18.31 1.44 -7.49
C LYS A 74 19.80 1.16 -7.76
N GLU A 75 20.52 0.48 -6.88
CA GLU A 75 21.92 0.07 -7.12
C GLU A 75 22.06 -1.11 -8.09
N GLY A 76 20.97 -1.83 -8.38
CA GLY A 76 20.95 -2.99 -9.27
C GLY A 76 20.52 -2.71 -10.73
N ILE A 77 20.29 -1.44 -11.10
CA ILE A 77 19.93 -0.99 -12.46
C ILE A 77 20.97 0.02 -12.93
#